data_AF-A0A1I2Z753-F1
#
_entry.id   AF-A0A1I2Z753-F1
#
_cell.length_a   1.000
_cell.length_b   1.000
_cell.length_c   1.000
_cell.angle_alpha   90.00
_cell.angle_beta   90.00
_cell.angle_gamma   90.00
#
_symmetry.space_group_name_H-M   'P 1'
#
loop_
_entity.id
_entity.type
_entity.pdbx_description
1 polymer ?
#
loop_
_entity_poly.entity_id
_entity_poly.type
_entity_poly.pdbx_seq_one_letter_code
_entity_poly.pdbx_strand_id
1 'polypeptide(L)'
;MYGGIDDIVAELRALRVASLEYRQRRDVPPKLPSRKALATIVEGLSAALFPNRLGLPHLTDEGIDYYVGHLLDVTLRELLPQVSRELRFTLSREDLDQAEQERAAGIVQAFAKRLPYIRGLLDSDIHAAYEGDPAARSIDEVLVCYPGITAIAHYRLSHELHCLGTPLIARMISEIAHSLTGIEIHPGARIGGSFFIDHGTGVVIGETAIIGQHVRLY
;
A
#
# COMPACT_ATOMS: atom_id res chain seq x y z
N MET A 1 -38.90 18.34 -0.84
CA MET A 1 -38.17 18.92 0.30
C MET A 1 -38.05 17.84 1.36
N TYR A 2 -36.83 17.41 1.68
CA TYR A 2 -36.59 16.35 2.65
C TYR A 2 -36.77 16.89 4.08
N GLY A 3 -38.02 17.07 4.52
CA GLY A 3 -38.33 17.38 5.92
C GLY A 3 -37.98 16.16 6.77
N GLY A 4 -36.91 16.26 7.56
CA GLY A 4 -36.40 15.16 8.40
C GLY A 4 -34.89 14.93 8.29
N ILE A 5 -34.19 15.52 7.30
CA ILE A 5 -32.73 15.43 7.25
C ILE A 5 -32.10 16.11 8.47
N ASP A 6 -32.61 17.25 8.91
CA ASP A 6 -32.05 17.98 10.05
C ASP A 6 -32.15 17.17 11.35
N ASP A 7 -33.28 16.47 11.56
CA ASP A 7 -33.47 15.58 12.72
C ASP A 7 -32.50 14.40 12.67
N ILE A 8 -32.36 13.75 11.51
CA ILE A 8 -31.39 12.66 11.30
C ILE A 8 -29.95 13.16 11.55
N VAL A 9 -29.59 14.35 11.07
CA VAL A 9 -28.27 14.96 11.29
C VAL A 9 -28.05 15.24 12.78
N ALA A 10 -29.06 15.70 13.50
CA ALA A 10 -28.99 15.94 14.94
C ALA A 10 -28.80 14.64 15.73
N GLU A 11 -29.55 13.59 15.40
CA GLU A 11 -29.41 12.25 16.01
C GLU A 11 -28.02 11.65 15.73
N LEU A 12 -27.56 11.69 14.48
CA LEU A 12 -26.21 11.24 14.11
C LEU A 12 -25.12 12.05 14.83
N ARG A 13 -25.32 13.36 15.03
CA ARG A 13 -24.39 14.20 15.80
C ARG A 13 -24.34 13.75 17.26
N ALA A 14 -25.48 13.49 17.88
CA ALA A 14 -25.53 13.02 19.28
C ALA A 14 -24.78 11.70 19.44
N LEU A 15 -25.03 10.73 18.56
CA LEU A 15 -24.31 9.44 18.54
C LEU A 15 -22.80 9.62 18.32
N ARG A 16 -22.39 10.51 17.42
CA ARG A 16 -20.97 10.82 17.18
C ARG A 16 -20.29 11.40 18.42
N VAL A 17 -20.93 12.35 19.10
CA VAL A 17 -20.37 12.96 20.32
C VAL A 17 -20.25 11.92 21.43
N ALA A 18 -21.31 11.13 21.67
CA ALA A 18 -21.29 10.07 22.68
C ALA A 18 -20.21 9.00 22.39
N SER A 19 -20.04 8.60 21.13
CA SER A 19 -18.97 7.67 20.75
C SER A 19 -17.57 8.25 20.95
N LEU A 20 -17.38 9.56 20.73
CA LEU A 20 -16.09 10.20 20.97
C LEU A 20 -15.80 10.35 22.46
N GLU A 21 -16.81 10.67 23.27
CA GLU A 21 -16.71 10.70 24.74
C GLU A 21 -16.34 9.32 25.31
N TYR A 22 -17.03 8.26 24.89
CA TYR A 22 -16.73 6.88 25.28
C TYR A 22 -15.29 6.48 24.97
N ARG A 23 -14.76 6.95 23.84
CA ARG A 23 -13.37 6.70 23.41
C ARG A 23 -12.37 7.72 23.97
N GLN A 24 -12.79 8.65 24.84
CA GLN A 24 -11.96 9.74 25.39
C GLN A 24 -11.30 10.61 24.30
N ARG A 25 -12.03 10.89 23.22
CA ARG A 25 -11.57 11.60 22.01
C ARG A 25 -12.52 12.72 21.57
N ARG A 26 -13.36 13.24 22.46
CA ARG A 26 -14.39 14.26 22.15
C ARG A 26 -13.80 15.48 21.42
N ASP A 27 -12.68 15.97 21.91
CA ASP A 27 -12.02 17.17 21.38
C ASP A 27 -10.87 16.84 20.41
N VAL A 28 -10.53 15.55 20.26
CA VAL A 28 -9.40 15.05 19.45
C VAL A 28 -9.80 13.85 18.58
N PRO A 29 -10.63 14.04 17.54
CA PRO A 29 -10.97 12.94 16.63
C PRO A 29 -9.70 12.44 15.91
N PRO A 30 -9.52 11.11 15.77
CA PRO A 30 -8.29 10.56 15.20
C PRO A 30 -8.19 10.91 13.71
N LYS A 31 -7.12 11.63 13.35
CA LYS A 31 -6.78 11.92 11.95
C LYS A 31 -5.93 10.77 11.40
N LEU A 32 -6.59 9.67 11.06
CA LEU A 32 -5.96 8.45 10.52
C LEU A 32 -5.52 8.61 9.05
N PRO A 33 -4.57 7.78 8.59
CA PRO A 33 -4.28 7.65 7.16
C PRO A 33 -5.54 7.36 6.34
N SER A 34 -5.58 7.83 5.10
CA SER A 34 -6.73 7.65 4.21
C SER A 34 -6.53 6.41 3.33
N ARG A 35 -7.43 5.42 3.45
CA ARG A 35 -7.41 4.22 2.60
C ARG A 35 -7.47 4.58 1.11
N LYS A 36 -8.27 5.58 0.73
CA LYS A 36 -8.38 6.06 -0.65
C LYS A 36 -7.06 6.66 -1.15
N ALA A 37 -6.40 7.48 -0.32
CA ALA A 37 -5.11 8.06 -0.69
C ALA A 37 -4.04 6.97 -0.84
N LEU A 38 -4.01 5.97 0.05
CA LEU A 38 -3.08 4.86 -0.03
C LEU A 38 -3.28 4.00 -1.29
N ALA A 39 -4.51 3.76 -1.72
CA ALA A 39 -4.78 3.08 -2.99
C ALA A 39 -4.16 3.85 -4.17
N THR A 40 -4.41 5.17 -4.26
CA THR A 40 -3.84 6.03 -5.30
C THR A 40 -2.30 6.10 -5.24
N ILE A 41 -1.72 6.11 -4.05
CA ILE A 41 -0.26 6.07 -3.87
C ILE A 41 0.30 4.77 -4.43
N VAL A 42 -0.29 3.61 -4.09
CA VAL A 42 0.18 2.30 -4.55
C VAL A 42 0.02 2.14 -6.06
N GLU A 43 -1.08 2.63 -6.64
CA GLU A 43 -1.28 2.68 -8.09
C GLU A 43 -0.18 3.51 -8.77
N GLY A 44 0.09 4.71 -8.26
CA GLY A 44 1.13 5.58 -8.81
C GLY A 44 2.54 5.02 -8.65
N LEU A 45 2.85 4.38 -7.52
CA LEU A 45 4.14 3.69 -7.33
C LEU A 45 4.27 2.51 -8.29
N SER A 46 3.21 1.71 -8.48
CA SER A 46 3.22 0.58 -9.40
C SER A 46 3.43 1.03 -10.85
N ALA A 47 2.77 2.13 -11.24
CA ALA A 47 2.98 2.77 -12.54
C ALA A 47 4.40 3.35 -12.69
N ALA A 48 4.99 3.94 -11.64
CA ALA A 48 6.38 4.41 -11.70
C ALA A 48 7.38 3.24 -11.79
N LEU A 49 7.10 2.12 -11.12
CA LEU A 49 7.92 0.92 -11.18
C LEU A 49 7.79 0.22 -12.53
N PHE A 50 6.63 0.26 -13.19
CA PHE A 50 6.36 -0.41 -14.47
C PHE A 50 5.70 0.54 -15.48
N PRO A 51 6.38 1.59 -15.96
CA PRO A 51 5.79 2.73 -16.67
C PRO A 51 5.01 2.36 -17.92
N ASN A 52 5.54 1.47 -18.76
CA ASN A 52 4.90 1.06 -20.01
C ASN A 52 3.84 -0.04 -19.87
N ARG A 53 3.63 -0.58 -18.65
CA ARG A 53 2.69 -1.69 -18.42
C ARG A 53 1.55 -1.30 -17.50
N LEU A 54 1.87 -0.66 -16.38
CA LEU A 54 0.91 -0.22 -15.37
C LEU A 54 0.70 1.31 -15.39
N GLY A 55 1.53 2.05 -16.14
CA GLY A 55 1.43 3.49 -16.32
C GLY A 55 0.77 3.88 -17.65
N LEU A 56 1.32 4.91 -18.31
CA LEU A 56 0.78 5.42 -19.57
C LEU A 56 1.20 4.55 -20.76
N PRO A 57 0.29 4.27 -21.71
CA PRO A 57 0.66 3.61 -22.96
C PRO A 57 1.49 4.55 -23.83
N HIS A 58 2.45 3.99 -24.58
CA HIS A 58 3.25 4.68 -25.60
C HIS A 58 4.19 5.80 -25.10
N LEU A 59 4.78 5.66 -23.91
CA LEU A 59 5.88 6.55 -23.52
C LEU A 59 7.09 6.32 -24.43
N THR A 60 7.68 7.41 -24.93
CA THR A 60 8.96 7.37 -25.66
C THR A 60 10.11 7.20 -24.68
N ASP A 61 11.24 6.66 -25.14
CA ASP A 61 12.43 6.48 -24.29
C ASP A 61 12.87 7.79 -23.60
N GLU A 62 12.79 8.92 -24.31
CA GLU A 62 13.08 10.25 -23.75
C GLU A 62 12.04 10.73 -22.73
N GLY A 63 10.79 10.27 -22.83
CA GLY A 63 9.68 10.69 -21.96
C GLY A 63 9.49 9.84 -20.69
N ILE A 64 10.00 8.60 -20.68
CA ILE A 64 9.82 7.66 -19.57
C ILE A 64 10.44 8.21 -18.28
N ASP A 65 11.66 8.73 -18.34
CA ASP A 65 12.34 9.21 -17.13
C ASP A 65 11.64 10.41 -16.50
N TYR A 66 11.14 11.34 -17.32
CA TYR A 66 10.33 12.46 -16.84
C TYR A 66 9.02 11.99 -16.21
N TYR A 67 8.36 11.00 -16.84
CA TYR A 67 7.14 10.41 -16.31
C TYR A 67 7.37 9.74 -14.96
N VAL A 68 8.39 8.90 -14.85
CA VAL A 68 8.76 8.21 -13.60
C VAL A 68 9.11 9.23 -12.52
N GLY A 69 9.96 10.22 -12.83
CA GLY A 69 10.34 11.27 -11.88
C GLY A 69 9.14 12.07 -11.36
N HIS A 70 8.24 12.48 -12.25
CA HIS A 70 7.02 13.20 -11.87
C HIS A 70 6.10 12.36 -10.98
N LEU A 71 5.86 11.10 -11.36
CA LEU A 71 4.95 10.23 -10.63
C LEU A 71 5.49 9.86 -9.25
N LEU A 72 6.80 9.64 -9.13
CA LEU A 72 7.46 9.46 -7.83
C LEU A 72 7.34 10.71 -6.95
N ASP A 73 7.55 11.91 -7.51
CA ASP A 73 7.40 13.16 -6.75
C ASP A 73 5.96 13.32 -6.22
N VAL A 74 4.95 13.12 -7.06
CA VAL A 74 3.53 13.23 -6.68
C VAL A 74 3.16 12.20 -5.61
N THR A 75 3.52 10.93 -5.82
CA THR A 75 3.13 9.82 -4.93
C THR A 75 3.81 9.91 -3.57
N LEU A 76 5.11 10.25 -3.53
CA LEU A 76 5.85 10.39 -2.28
C LEU A 76 5.41 11.62 -1.48
N ARG A 77 5.05 12.72 -2.14
CA ARG A 77 4.44 13.89 -1.48
C ARG A 77 3.09 13.57 -0.86
N GLU A 78 2.28 12.73 -1.50
CA GLU A 78 0.99 12.29 -0.94
C GLU A 78 1.17 11.26 0.18
N LEU A 79 2.24 10.47 0.17
CA LEU A 79 2.58 9.51 1.23
C LEU A 79 2.97 10.22 2.54
N LEU A 80 3.72 11.31 2.47
CA LEU A 80 4.18 12.07 3.64
C LEU A 80 3.06 12.43 4.65
N PRO A 81 1.94 13.07 4.25
CA PRO A 81 0.86 13.36 5.19
C PRO A 81 0.18 12.10 5.74
N GLN A 82 0.24 10.95 5.06
CA GLN A 82 -0.23 9.68 5.61
C GLN A 82 0.69 9.21 6.74
N VAL A 83 2.01 9.21 6.51
CA VAL A 83 3.00 8.85 7.53
C VAL A 83 2.87 9.76 8.76
N SER A 84 2.73 11.07 8.55
CA SER A 84 2.50 12.02 9.65
C SER A 84 1.19 11.78 10.41
N ARG A 85 0.14 11.32 9.73
CA ARG A 85 -1.14 10.93 10.39
C ARG A 85 -0.94 9.69 11.27
N GLU A 86 -0.21 8.70 10.79
CA GLU A 86 0.09 7.51 11.58
C GLU A 86 0.99 7.81 12.79
N LEU A 87 2.04 8.62 12.63
CA LEU A 87 2.91 9.00 13.75
C LEU A 87 2.12 9.73 14.85
N ARG A 88 1.25 10.68 14.48
CA ARG A 88 0.36 11.35 15.44
C ARG A 88 -0.56 10.38 16.16
N PHE A 89 -1.14 9.45 15.41
CA PHE A 89 -2.01 8.43 15.98
C PHE A 89 -1.26 7.55 16.98
N THR A 90 -0.07 7.08 16.63
CA THR A 90 0.76 6.21 17.46
C THR A 90 1.25 6.91 18.72
N LEU A 91 1.66 8.17 18.61
CA LEU A 91 2.13 8.99 19.73
C LEU A 91 0.99 9.60 20.54
N SER A 92 -0.27 9.42 20.13
CA SER A 92 -1.44 10.07 20.73
C SER A 92 -1.30 11.59 20.85
N ARG A 93 -0.73 12.25 19.83
CA ARG A 93 -0.53 13.71 19.76
C ARG A 93 -1.45 14.36 18.72
N GLU A 94 -1.87 15.59 18.98
CA GLU A 94 -2.64 16.39 18.02
C GLU A 94 -1.80 16.85 16.82
N ASP A 95 -0.57 17.28 17.13
CA ASP A 95 0.41 17.81 16.19
C ASP A 95 1.79 17.16 16.41
N LEU A 96 2.61 17.19 15.36
CA LEU A 96 3.99 16.74 15.40
C LEU A 96 4.91 17.92 15.62
N ASP A 97 5.85 17.79 16.53
CA ASP A 97 6.98 18.71 16.66
C ASP A 97 7.95 18.56 15.48
N GLN A 98 8.95 19.44 15.42
CA GLN A 98 9.90 19.47 14.31
C GLN A 98 10.64 18.14 14.15
N ALA A 99 11.05 17.49 15.25
CA ALA A 99 11.78 16.23 15.19
C ALA A 99 10.91 15.10 14.62
N GLU A 100 9.62 15.09 14.94
CA GLU A 100 8.67 14.09 14.44
C GLU A 100 8.28 14.34 12.97
N GLN A 101 8.21 15.60 12.53
CA GLN A 101 8.05 15.95 11.12
C GLN A 101 9.27 15.52 10.30
N GLU A 102 10.48 15.77 10.81
CA GLU A 102 11.73 15.29 10.22
C GLU A 102 11.77 13.76 10.17
N ARG A 103 11.31 13.08 11.22
CA ARG A 103 11.15 11.61 11.23
C ARG A 103 10.20 11.13 10.13
N ALA A 104 9.04 11.78 9.95
CA ALA A 104 8.09 11.42 8.90
C ALA A 104 8.72 11.54 7.50
N ALA A 105 9.41 12.66 7.24
CA ALA A 105 10.13 12.88 6.00
C ALA A 105 11.25 11.85 5.79
N GLY A 106 11.99 11.52 6.86
CA GLY A 106 13.04 10.50 6.86
C GLY A 106 12.51 9.11 6.49
N ILE A 107 11.34 8.72 7.00
CA ILE A 107 10.66 7.47 6.64
C ILE A 107 10.33 7.44 5.15
N VAL A 108 9.71 8.49 4.60
CA VAL A 108 9.35 8.56 3.17
C VAL A 108 10.61 8.52 2.29
N GLN A 109 11.66 9.23 2.67
CA GLN A 109 12.93 9.22 1.94
C GLN A 109 13.60 7.83 1.99
N ALA A 110 13.58 7.17 3.14
CA ALA A 110 14.10 5.82 3.29
C ALA A 110 13.30 4.83 2.43
N PHE A 111 11.97 4.92 2.43
CA PHE A 111 11.10 4.11 1.59
C PHE A 111 11.38 4.34 0.09
N ALA A 112 11.50 5.60 -0.36
CA ALA A 112 11.81 5.94 -1.75
C ALA A 112 13.13 5.29 -2.22
N LYS A 113 14.15 5.26 -1.36
CA LYS A 113 15.44 4.61 -1.65
C LYS A 113 15.34 3.08 -1.79
N ARG A 114 14.26 2.45 -1.29
CA ARG A 114 14.01 1.01 -1.39
C ARG A 114 13.28 0.62 -2.68
N LEU A 115 12.67 1.56 -3.40
CA LEU A 115 11.91 1.28 -4.62
C LEU A 115 12.70 0.48 -5.68
N PRO A 116 14.00 0.74 -5.95
CA PRO A 116 14.77 -0.09 -6.89
C PRO A 116 14.95 -1.54 -6.42
N TYR A 117 15.10 -1.76 -5.11
CA TYR A 117 15.18 -3.10 -4.54
C TYR A 117 13.84 -3.84 -4.66
N ILE A 118 12.73 -3.14 -4.35
CA ILE A 118 11.37 -3.67 -4.52
C ILE A 118 11.13 -4.07 -5.98
N ARG A 119 11.53 -3.23 -6.93
CA ARG A 119 11.42 -3.51 -8.37
C ARG A 119 12.14 -4.80 -8.76
N GLY A 120 13.38 -4.97 -8.32
CA GLY A 120 14.15 -6.18 -8.61
C GLY A 120 13.53 -7.45 -8.03
N LEU A 121 12.95 -7.38 -6.82
CA LEU A 121 12.18 -8.49 -6.26
C LEU A 121 10.95 -8.81 -7.11
N LEU A 122 10.18 -7.79 -7.51
CA LEU A 122 8.99 -8.00 -8.33
C LEU A 122 9.33 -8.59 -9.70
N ASP A 123 10.41 -8.15 -10.34
CA ASP A 123 10.87 -8.77 -11.59
C ASP A 123 11.12 -10.29 -11.37
N SER A 124 11.74 -10.68 -10.25
CA SER A 124 11.96 -12.10 -9.93
C SER A 124 10.68 -12.90 -9.70
N ASP A 125 9.63 -12.28 -9.14
CA ASP A 125 8.33 -12.91 -8.90
C ASP A 125 7.52 -13.08 -10.18
N ILE A 126 7.53 -12.04 -11.03
CA ILE A 126 6.87 -12.07 -12.34
C ILE A 126 7.49 -13.17 -13.19
N HIS A 127 8.83 -13.30 -13.19
CA HIS A 127 9.51 -14.40 -13.86
C HIS A 127 9.10 -15.76 -13.28
N ALA A 128 9.05 -15.91 -11.95
CA ALA A 128 8.66 -17.17 -11.32
C ALA A 128 7.20 -17.56 -11.60
N ALA A 129 6.30 -16.59 -11.73
CA ALA A 129 4.91 -16.80 -12.12
C ALA A 129 4.82 -17.22 -13.60
N TYR A 130 5.55 -16.55 -14.49
CA TYR A 130 5.59 -16.91 -15.92
C TYR A 130 6.13 -18.33 -16.15
N GLU A 131 7.24 -18.69 -15.50
CA GLU A 131 7.79 -20.06 -15.57
C GLU A 131 6.90 -21.07 -14.84
N GLY A 132 6.11 -20.59 -13.89
CA GLY A 132 5.34 -21.43 -13.01
C GLY A 132 3.97 -21.84 -13.53
N ASP A 133 3.38 -21.04 -14.42
CA ASP A 133 2.11 -21.33 -15.05
C ASP A 133 2.30 -21.64 -16.55
N PRO A 134 2.16 -22.92 -16.98
CA PRO A 134 2.22 -23.29 -18.38
C PRO A 134 1.17 -22.60 -19.28
N ALA A 135 0.13 -22.01 -18.70
CA ALA A 135 -0.89 -21.25 -19.43
C ALA A 135 -0.50 -19.78 -19.68
N ALA A 136 0.51 -19.26 -18.99
CA ALA A 136 1.00 -17.89 -19.17
C ALA A 136 1.59 -17.70 -20.58
N ARG A 137 1.10 -16.69 -21.31
CA ARG A 137 1.55 -16.44 -22.70
C ARG A 137 2.68 -15.44 -22.76
N SER A 138 2.80 -14.55 -21.78
CA SER A 138 3.89 -13.58 -21.70
C SER A 138 4.09 -13.04 -20.28
N ILE A 139 5.28 -12.48 -20.04
CA ILE A 139 5.62 -11.73 -18.81
C ILE A 139 4.70 -10.52 -18.63
N ASP A 140 4.36 -9.83 -19.72
CA ASP A 140 3.48 -8.66 -19.67
C ASP A 140 2.03 -9.06 -19.28
N GLU A 141 1.54 -10.21 -19.74
CA GLU A 141 0.25 -10.76 -19.30
C GLU A 141 0.27 -11.03 -17.79
N VAL A 142 1.31 -11.71 -17.31
CA VAL A 142 1.50 -12.02 -15.88
C VAL A 142 1.48 -10.74 -15.04
N LEU A 143 2.23 -9.71 -15.45
CA LEU A 143 2.27 -8.44 -14.72
C LEU A 143 0.92 -7.73 -14.67
N VAL A 144 0.17 -7.72 -15.78
CA VAL A 144 -1.03 -6.89 -15.91
C VAL A 144 -2.27 -7.54 -15.30
N CYS A 145 -2.41 -8.87 -15.33
CA CYS A 145 -3.67 -9.51 -14.94
C CYS A 145 -3.57 -10.60 -13.87
N TYR A 146 -2.39 -10.97 -13.36
CA TYR A 146 -2.31 -12.04 -12.35
C TYR A 146 -2.59 -11.48 -10.94
N PRO A 147 -3.61 -12.00 -10.23
CA PRO A 147 -3.95 -11.50 -8.89
C PRO A 147 -2.83 -11.78 -7.87
N GLY A 148 -2.10 -12.89 -8.03
CA GLY A 148 -0.93 -13.21 -7.21
C GLY A 148 0.16 -12.14 -7.31
N ILE A 149 0.47 -11.67 -8.53
CA ILE A 149 1.43 -10.58 -8.74
C ILE A 149 0.93 -9.27 -8.16
N THR A 150 -0.36 -8.95 -8.32
CA THR A 150 -0.96 -7.76 -7.70
C THR A 150 -0.83 -7.79 -6.17
N ALA A 151 -1.11 -8.93 -5.55
CA ALA A 151 -1.00 -9.10 -4.10
C ALA A 151 0.45 -8.98 -3.62
N ILE A 152 1.40 -9.62 -4.32
CA ILE A 152 2.82 -9.56 -4.00
C ILE A 152 3.37 -8.13 -4.16
N ALA A 153 2.98 -7.39 -5.20
CA ALA A 153 3.36 -5.99 -5.39
C ALA A 153 2.95 -5.12 -4.19
N HIS A 154 1.71 -5.24 -3.75
CA HIS A 154 1.23 -4.53 -2.57
C HIS A 154 1.95 -4.97 -1.30
N TYR A 155 2.19 -6.27 -1.12
CA TYR A 155 2.94 -6.80 0.02
C TYR A 155 4.36 -6.26 0.06
N ARG A 156 5.10 -6.25 -1.06
CA ARG A 156 6.51 -5.79 -1.04
C ARG A 156 6.62 -4.30 -0.71
N LEU A 157 5.69 -3.49 -1.19
CA LEU A 157 5.58 -2.08 -0.81
C LEU A 157 5.21 -1.93 0.67
N SER A 158 4.21 -2.68 1.15
CA SER A 158 3.74 -2.61 2.53
C SER A 158 4.76 -3.13 3.53
N HIS A 159 5.51 -4.18 3.18
CA HIS A 159 6.55 -4.77 4.02
C HIS A 159 7.69 -3.78 4.31
N GLU A 160 8.13 -3.02 3.31
CA GLU A 160 9.16 -2.01 3.50
C GLU A 160 8.66 -0.86 4.39
N LEU A 161 7.42 -0.41 4.21
CA LEU A 161 6.78 0.58 5.11
C LEU A 161 6.63 0.04 6.54
N HIS A 162 6.25 -1.22 6.69
CA HIS A 162 6.17 -1.87 8.00
C HIS A 162 7.53 -1.89 8.70
N CYS A 163 8.60 -2.28 7.98
CA CYS A 163 9.97 -2.28 8.50
C CYS A 163 10.48 -0.87 8.87
N LEU A 164 9.96 0.18 8.22
CA LEU A 164 10.28 1.58 8.53
C LEU A 164 9.44 2.17 9.67
N GLY A 165 8.58 1.38 10.30
CA GLY A 165 7.82 1.79 11.48
C GLY A 165 6.49 2.46 11.17
N THR A 166 5.86 2.15 10.04
CA THR A 166 4.48 2.57 9.72
C THR A 166 3.54 1.34 9.57
N PRO A 167 3.31 0.58 10.65
CA PRO A 167 2.52 -0.66 10.60
C PRO A 167 1.05 -0.48 10.21
N LEU A 168 0.40 0.65 10.55
CA LEU A 168 -1.00 0.90 10.19
C LEU A 168 -1.15 1.14 8.69
N ILE A 169 -0.34 2.02 8.10
CA ILE A 169 -0.31 2.23 6.65
C ILE A 169 -0.01 0.92 5.94
N ALA A 170 0.98 0.17 6.41
CA ALA A 170 1.35 -1.12 5.82
C ALA A 170 0.19 -2.13 5.86
N ARG A 171 -0.54 -2.22 6.99
CA ARG A 171 -1.72 -3.08 7.09
C ARG A 171 -2.82 -2.62 6.15
N MET A 172 -3.08 -1.31 6.06
CA MET A 172 -4.08 -0.76 5.15
C MET A 172 -3.77 -1.07 3.68
N ILE A 173 -2.51 -1.00 3.26
CA ILE A 173 -2.09 -1.40 1.90
C ILE A 173 -2.32 -2.90 1.66
N SER A 174 -1.99 -3.73 2.65
CA SER A 174 -2.19 -5.18 2.57
C SER A 174 -3.69 -5.55 2.48
N GLU A 175 -4.55 -4.83 3.20
CA GLU A 175 -6.02 -4.99 3.12
C GLU A 175 -6.60 -4.50 1.78
N ILE A 176 -5.99 -3.50 1.15
CA ILE A 176 -6.35 -3.09 -0.22
C ILE A 176 -6.07 -4.25 -1.17
N ALA A 177 -4.89 -4.87 -1.08
CA ALA A 177 -4.53 -6.04 -1.88
C ALA A 177 -5.49 -7.21 -1.65
N HIS A 178 -5.81 -7.51 -0.39
CA HIS A 178 -6.76 -8.55 -0.02
C HIS A 178 -8.14 -8.30 -0.64
N SER A 179 -8.62 -7.05 -0.60
CA SER A 179 -9.92 -6.68 -1.18
C SER A 179 -9.95 -6.83 -2.70
N LEU A 180 -8.81 -6.64 -3.39
CA LEU A 180 -8.70 -6.73 -4.85
C LEU A 180 -8.51 -8.15 -5.35
N THR A 181 -7.90 -9.03 -4.55
CA THR A 181 -7.37 -10.33 -5.02
C THR A 181 -7.87 -11.54 -4.24
N GLY A 182 -8.43 -11.35 -3.04
CA GLY A 182 -8.75 -12.44 -2.12
C GLY A 182 -7.52 -13.06 -1.42
N ILE A 183 -6.32 -12.50 -1.62
CA ILE A 183 -5.06 -12.96 -1.00
C ILE A 183 -4.72 -12.04 0.18
N GLU A 184 -4.66 -12.59 1.40
CA GLU A 184 -4.23 -11.85 2.59
C GLU A 184 -2.76 -12.15 2.91
N ILE A 185 -1.90 -11.14 2.83
CA ILE A 185 -0.50 -11.23 3.26
C ILE A 185 -0.26 -10.18 4.33
N HIS A 186 0.09 -10.61 5.54
CA HIS A 186 0.46 -9.67 6.60
C HIS A 186 1.73 -8.92 6.21
N PRO A 187 1.81 -7.58 6.37
CA PRO A 187 3.01 -6.82 5.98
C PRO A 187 4.25 -7.19 6.80
N GLY A 188 4.08 -7.76 7.99
CA GLY A 188 5.17 -8.29 8.83
C GLY A 188 5.78 -9.62 8.36
N ALA A 189 5.11 -10.36 7.47
CA ALA A 189 5.62 -11.62 6.94
C ALA A 189 6.95 -11.39 6.20
N ARG A 190 7.83 -12.41 6.18
CA ARG A 190 9.12 -12.35 5.49
C ARG A 190 9.13 -13.31 4.31
N ILE A 191 9.10 -12.78 3.08
CA ILE A 191 8.98 -13.58 1.86
C ILE A 191 10.15 -13.30 0.92
N GLY A 192 10.85 -14.36 0.53
CA GLY A 192 11.96 -14.32 -0.44
C GLY A 192 11.55 -13.87 -1.84
N GLY A 193 12.53 -13.75 -2.73
CA GLY A 193 12.31 -13.50 -4.17
C GLY A 193 11.83 -14.76 -4.91
N SER A 194 11.39 -14.56 -6.15
CA SER A 194 10.80 -15.62 -6.98
C SER A 194 9.63 -16.34 -6.30
N PHE A 195 8.77 -15.57 -5.64
CA PHE A 195 7.57 -16.07 -4.98
C PHE A 195 6.37 -15.97 -5.93
N PHE A 196 5.56 -17.03 -5.99
CA PHE A 196 4.40 -17.08 -6.88
C PHE A 196 3.18 -17.62 -6.13
N ILE A 197 2.05 -16.94 -6.25
CA ILE A 197 0.74 -17.42 -5.82
C ILE A 197 -0.12 -17.60 -7.07
N ASP A 198 -0.45 -18.85 -7.39
CA ASP A 198 -1.29 -19.19 -8.53
C ASP A 198 -2.76 -19.17 -8.13
N HIS A 199 -3.62 -18.48 -8.89
CA HIS A 199 -5.02 -18.16 -8.54
C HIS A 199 -5.22 -17.37 -7.23
N GLY A 200 -4.91 -17.98 -6.07
CA GLY A 200 -4.66 -17.32 -4.78
C GLY A 200 -5.86 -16.94 -3.92
N THR A 201 -7.10 -17.06 -4.41
CA THR A 201 -8.28 -16.69 -3.60
C THR A 201 -8.35 -17.55 -2.33
N GLY A 202 -8.32 -16.90 -1.16
CA GLY A 202 -8.37 -17.57 0.15
C GLY A 202 -7.00 -17.87 0.76
N VAL A 203 -5.89 -17.53 0.10
CA VAL A 203 -4.55 -17.61 0.69
C VAL A 203 -4.43 -16.60 1.84
N VAL A 204 -3.92 -17.07 2.98
CA VAL A 204 -3.65 -16.26 4.17
C VAL A 204 -2.23 -16.52 4.67
N ILE A 205 -1.41 -15.46 4.76
CA ILE A 205 -0.02 -15.51 5.25
C ILE A 205 0.10 -14.58 6.47
N GLY A 206 0.33 -15.18 7.64
CA GLY A 206 0.38 -14.48 8.93
C GLY A 206 1.64 -13.66 9.19
N GLU A 207 1.59 -12.80 10.20
CA GLU A 207 2.63 -11.82 10.55
C GLU A 207 4.03 -12.41 10.75
N THR A 208 4.12 -13.57 11.39
CA THR A 208 5.41 -14.20 11.75
C THR A 208 5.89 -15.22 10.72
N ALA A 209 5.18 -15.37 9.60
CA ALA A 209 5.53 -16.32 8.55
C ALA A 209 6.89 -15.97 7.92
N ILE A 210 7.69 -17.00 7.66
CA ILE A 210 8.95 -16.91 6.93
C ILE A 210 8.88 -17.87 5.74
N ILE A 211 8.93 -17.31 4.54
CA ILE A 211 8.85 -18.02 3.27
C ILE A 211 10.15 -17.78 2.51
N GLY A 212 10.80 -18.86 2.08
CA GLY A 212 12.06 -18.82 1.33
C GLY A 212 11.92 -18.30 -0.10
N GLN A 213 12.97 -18.45 -0.88
CA GLN A 213 12.96 -18.14 -2.31
C GLN A 213 12.33 -19.30 -3.11
N HIS A 214 11.81 -19.02 -4.31
CA HIS A 214 11.25 -20.03 -5.23
C HIS A 214 10.07 -20.84 -4.65
N VAL A 215 9.30 -20.25 -3.74
CA VAL A 215 8.10 -20.88 -3.19
C VAL A 215 6.89 -20.57 -4.07
N ARG A 216 6.05 -21.59 -4.24
CA ARG A 216 4.75 -21.48 -4.91
C ARG A 216 3.62 -21.86 -3.97
N LEU A 217 2.56 -21.06 -3.95
CA LEU A 217 1.29 -21.36 -3.29
C LEU A 217 0.16 -21.38 -4.32
N TYR A 218 -0.96 -21.99 -3.94
CA TYR A 218 -2.21 -22.06 -4.70
C TYR A 218 -3.36 -21.51 -3.84
#